data_AF-A0A1Y5MXI4-F1
#
_entry.id   AF-A0A1Y5MXI4-F1
#
_cell.length_a   1.000
_cell.length_b   1.000
_cell.length_c   1.000
_cell.angle_alpha   90.00
_cell.angle_beta   90.00
_cell.angle_gamma   90.00
#
_symmetry.space_group_name_H-M   'P 1'
#
loop_
_entity.id
_entity.type
_entity.pdbx_description
1 polymer ?
#
loop_
_entity_poly.entity_id
_entity_poly.type
_entity_poly.pdbx_seq_one_letter_code
_entity_poly.pdbx_strand_id
1 'polypeptide(L)'
;MNYFDIDEAVELHDMIIDSMGGAKGYNQTSLGYLASALEHIKNDEYYPTFLDKLTHLVFSCVKFHPFLDGNKRTAVYLGVFFLELNKQEGYFVHFAVTMEDVVVRLAENSISKDELREIIKEILY
;
A
#
# COMPACT_ATOMS: atom_id res chain seq x y z
N MET A 1 -12.09 6.37 -10.95
CA MET A 1 -10.95 6.09 -10.05
C MET A 1 -9.68 6.31 -10.84
N ASN A 2 -8.69 6.96 -10.26
CA ASN A 2 -7.37 7.14 -10.83
C ASN A 2 -6.43 6.08 -10.24
N TYR A 3 -5.52 5.56 -11.05
CA TYR A 3 -4.57 4.51 -10.68
C TYR A 3 -3.16 4.93 -11.08
N PHE A 4 -2.18 4.33 -10.42
CA PHE A 4 -0.78 4.45 -10.76
C PHE A 4 -0.23 3.07 -11.16
N ASP A 5 0.86 3.06 -11.91
CA ASP A 5 1.50 1.84 -12.40
C ASP A 5 2.65 1.36 -11.50
N ILE A 6 3.30 0.27 -11.91
CA ILE A 6 4.39 -0.31 -11.12
C ILE A 6 5.63 0.57 -11.13
N ASP A 7 5.87 1.34 -12.18
CA ASP A 7 7.04 2.20 -12.29
C ASP A 7 6.90 3.39 -11.32
N GLU A 8 5.71 4.00 -11.25
CA GLU A 8 5.39 5.01 -10.24
C GLU A 8 5.54 4.47 -8.81
N ALA A 9 5.20 3.19 -8.58
CA ALA A 9 5.39 2.56 -7.28
C ALA A 9 6.87 2.36 -6.91
N VAL A 10 7.71 2.01 -7.89
CA VAL A 10 9.17 1.87 -7.73
C VAL A 10 9.80 3.24 -7.50
N GLU A 11 9.39 4.26 -8.24
CA GLU A 11 9.87 5.63 -8.05
C GLU A 11 9.56 6.14 -6.64
N LEU A 12 8.33 5.91 -6.16
CA LEU A 12 7.95 6.25 -4.79
C LEU A 12 8.79 5.51 -3.74
N HIS A 13 9.02 4.21 -3.94
CA HIS A 13 9.91 3.43 -3.08
C HIS A 13 11.31 4.04 -3.02
N ASP A 14 11.90 4.36 -4.18
CA ASP A 14 13.26 4.84 -4.25
C ASP A 14 13.42 6.21 -3.59
N MET A 15 12.41 7.09 -3.71
CA MET A 15 12.37 8.36 -2.96
C MET A 15 12.34 8.15 -1.44
N ILE A 16 11.58 7.15 -0.96
CA ILE A 16 11.52 6.81 0.47
C ILE A 16 12.88 6.30 0.96
N ILE A 17 13.53 5.41 0.20
CA ILE A 17 14.85 4.87 0.57
C ILE A 17 15.92 5.97 0.55
N ASP A 18 15.90 6.87 -0.44
CA ASP A 18 16.83 8.00 -0.50
C ASP A 18 16.68 8.93 0.70
N SER A 19 15.45 9.15 1.17
CA SER A 19 15.19 10.03 2.31
C SER A 19 15.44 9.37 3.68
N MET A 20 15.15 8.09 3.83
CA MET A 20 15.09 7.42 5.14
C MET A 20 16.18 6.37 5.36
N GLY A 21 16.95 6.05 4.32
CA GLY A 21 17.93 4.98 4.33
C GLY A 21 17.31 3.57 4.19
N GLY A 22 18.15 2.65 3.73
CA GLY A 22 17.79 1.27 3.42
C GLY A 22 18.47 0.80 2.14
N ALA A 23 18.17 -0.42 1.70
CA ALA A 23 18.66 -0.97 0.44
C ALA A 23 17.68 -0.70 -0.71
N LYS A 24 18.17 -0.05 -1.78
CA LYS A 24 17.43 0.08 -3.04
C LYS A 24 17.36 -1.24 -3.80
N GLY A 25 16.35 -1.34 -4.66
CA GLY A 25 16.13 -2.48 -5.54
C GLY A 25 15.00 -3.40 -5.09
N TYR A 26 14.68 -4.37 -5.92
CA TYR A 26 13.54 -5.26 -5.77
C TYR A 26 13.82 -6.64 -6.33
N ASN A 27 13.02 -7.63 -5.92
CA ASN A 27 12.99 -8.93 -6.56
C ASN A 27 11.99 -8.91 -7.72
N GLN A 28 12.41 -9.32 -8.92
CA GLN A 28 11.56 -9.26 -10.11
C GLN A 28 10.22 -10.03 -9.95
N THR A 29 10.26 -11.19 -9.31
CA THR A 29 9.05 -12.01 -9.08
C THR A 29 8.11 -11.34 -8.10
N SER A 30 8.63 -10.87 -6.96
CA SER A 30 7.82 -10.19 -5.95
C SER A 30 7.26 -8.85 -6.44
N LEU A 31 8.03 -8.10 -7.23
CA LEU A 31 7.56 -6.90 -7.90
C LEU A 31 6.43 -7.22 -8.89
N GLY A 32 6.54 -8.33 -9.63
CA GLY A 32 5.48 -8.84 -10.50
C GLY A 32 4.17 -9.13 -9.75
N TYR A 33 4.24 -9.61 -8.51
CA TYR A 33 3.03 -9.79 -7.68
C TYR A 33 2.39 -8.46 -7.27
N LEU A 34 3.19 -7.43 -6.94
CA LEU A 34 2.65 -6.09 -6.69
C LEU A 34 2.03 -5.50 -7.96
N ALA A 35 2.67 -5.66 -9.12
CA ALA A 35 2.12 -5.23 -10.41
C ALA A 35 0.77 -5.90 -10.72
N SER A 36 0.66 -7.22 -10.46
CA SER A 36 -0.60 -7.94 -10.58
C SER A 36 -1.67 -7.42 -9.61
N ALA A 37 -1.31 -7.09 -8.37
CA ALA A 37 -2.24 -6.49 -7.42
C ALA A 37 -2.77 -5.12 -7.90
N LEU A 38 -1.89 -4.27 -8.45
CA LEU A 38 -2.27 -2.97 -9.03
C LEU A 38 -3.24 -3.11 -10.20
N GLU A 39 -3.12 -4.16 -11.00
CA GLU A 39 -4.09 -4.46 -12.05
C GLU A 39 -5.39 -5.02 -11.48
N HIS A 40 -5.32 -5.92 -10.51
CA HIS A 40 -6.50 -6.57 -9.93
C HIS A 40 -7.42 -5.60 -9.21
N ILE A 41 -6.90 -4.59 -8.50
CA ILE A 41 -7.73 -3.57 -7.85
C ILE A 41 -8.57 -2.72 -8.83
N LYS A 42 -8.33 -2.84 -10.14
CA LYS A 42 -9.18 -2.20 -11.16
C LYS A 42 -10.47 -2.99 -11.44
N ASN A 43 -10.54 -4.26 -11.03
CA ASN A 43 -11.74 -5.07 -11.19
C ASN A 43 -12.77 -4.76 -10.10
N ASP A 44 -13.86 -4.11 -10.50
CA ASP A 44 -14.96 -3.70 -9.61
C ASP A 44 -15.84 -4.87 -9.12
N GLU A 45 -15.78 -6.05 -9.76
CA GLU A 45 -16.49 -7.25 -9.27
C GLU A 45 -15.83 -7.79 -8.00
N TYR A 46 -14.49 -7.79 -7.95
CA TYR A 46 -13.73 -8.26 -6.79
C TYR A 46 -13.41 -7.16 -5.77
N TYR A 47 -13.24 -5.92 -6.23
CA TYR A 47 -12.90 -4.77 -5.41
C TYR A 47 -13.87 -3.61 -5.68
N PRO A 48 -15.14 -3.73 -5.22
CA PRO A 48 -16.22 -2.82 -5.60
C PRO A 48 -16.08 -1.41 -5.02
N THR A 49 -15.40 -1.25 -3.88
CA THR A 49 -15.24 0.05 -3.22
C THR A 49 -13.80 0.54 -3.21
N PHE A 50 -13.61 1.85 -3.04
CA PHE A 50 -12.27 2.42 -2.84
C PHE A 50 -11.55 1.80 -1.63
N LEU A 51 -12.29 1.54 -0.54
CA LEU A 51 -11.79 0.85 0.65
C LEU A 51 -11.23 -0.53 0.31
N ASP A 52 -11.93 -1.33 -0.50
CA ASP A 52 -11.48 -2.68 -0.86
C ASP A 52 -10.20 -2.63 -1.71
N LYS A 53 -10.11 -1.65 -2.63
CA LYS A 53 -8.95 -1.40 -3.48
C LYS A 53 -7.73 -0.97 -2.66
N LEU A 54 -7.91 0.03 -1.79
CA LEU A 54 -6.86 0.54 -0.90
C LEU A 54 -6.35 -0.54 0.06
N THR A 55 -7.28 -1.29 0.67
CA THR A 55 -6.95 -2.42 1.56
C THR A 55 -6.11 -3.45 0.82
N HIS A 56 -6.51 -3.83 -0.40
CA HIS A 56 -5.77 -4.83 -1.15
C HIS A 56 -4.38 -4.33 -1.57
N LEU A 57 -4.25 -3.07 -1.97
CA LEU A 57 -2.96 -2.46 -2.31
C LEU A 57 -1.98 -2.53 -1.14
N VAL A 58 -2.38 -2.03 0.04
CA VAL A 58 -1.53 -2.04 1.24
C VAL A 58 -1.16 -3.47 1.63
N PHE A 59 -2.17 -4.35 1.67
CA PHE A 59 -1.96 -5.75 2.02
C PHE A 59 -0.95 -6.43 1.10
N SER A 60 -1.11 -6.25 -0.22
CA SER A 60 -0.25 -6.87 -1.23
C SER A 60 1.19 -6.38 -1.13
N CYS A 61 1.40 -5.06 -0.96
CA CYS A 61 2.76 -4.52 -0.79
C CYS A 61 3.44 -5.08 0.46
N VAL A 62 2.73 -5.17 1.59
CA VAL A 62 3.28 -5.76 2.82
C VAL A 62 3.61 -7.23 2.63
N LYS A 63 2.71 -8.02 2.03
CA LYS A 63 2.82 -9.48 1.97
C LYS A 63 3.73 -10.01 0.87
N PHE A 64 3.81 -9.33 -0.27
CA PHE A 64 4.64 -9.79 -1.37
C PHE A 64 6.10 -9.40 -1.22
N HIS A 65 6.42 -8.46 -0.32
CA HIS A 65 7.77 -7.95 -0.10
C HIS A 65 8.49 -7.63 -1.44
N PRO A 66 7.91 -6.77 -2.30
CA PRO A 66 8.45 -6.48 -3.62
C PRO A 66 9.89 -5.95 -3.58
N PHE A 67 10.22 -5.14 -2.58
CA PHE A 67 11.49 -4.43 -2.47
C PHE A 67 12.48 -5.14 -1.53
N LEU A 68 13.78 -4.86 -1.69
CA LEU A 68 14.82 -5.43 -0.83
C LEU A 68 14.73 -4.92 0.62
N ASP A 69 14.32 -3.68 0.79
CA ASP A 69 14.03 -3.06 2.09
C ASP A 69 12.83 -2.11 1.91
N GLY A 70 12.33 -1.50 3.00
CA GLY A 70 11.34 -0.42 2.90
C GLY A 70 9.90 -0.87 2.67
N ASN A 71 9.61 -2.13 2.37
CA ASN A 71 8.27 -2.64 2.02
C ASN A 71 7.10 -2.13 2.88
N LYS A 72 7.28 -2.10 4.21
CA LYS A 72 6.26 -1.58 5.14
C LYS A 72 6.04 -0.08 4.98
N ARG A 73 7.13 0.69 4.91
CA ARG A 73 7.10 2.14 4.66
C ARG A 73 6.46 2.41 3.31
N THR A 74 6.90 1.72 2.26
CA THR A 74 6.33 1.84 0.92
C THR A 74 4.84 1.51 0.89
N ALA A 75 4.38 0.49 1.61
CA ALA A 75 2.95 0.17 1.68
C ALA A 75 2.11 1.34 2.25
N VAL A 76 2.61 2.02 3.30
CA VAL A 76 1.97 3.21 3.86
C VAL A 76 1.93 4.33 2.83
N TYR A 77 3.07 4.66 2.22
CA TYR A 77 3.16 5.74 1.24
C TYR A 77 2.38 5.48 -0.04
N LEU A 78 2.32 4.24 -0.53
CA LEU A 78 1.45 3.86 -1.65
C LEU A 78 -0.03 4.05 -1.29
N GLY A 79 -0.41 3.76 -0.05
CA GLY A 79 -1.76 4.04 0.46
C GLY A 79 -2.07 5.54 0.46
N VAL A 80 -1.16 6.36 0.98
CA VAL A 80 -1.26 7.84 0.95
C VAL A 80 -1.34 8.34 -0.48
N PHE A 81 -0.45 7.88 -1.36
CA PHE A 81 -0.44 8.28 -2.76
C PHE A 81 -1.75 7.92 -3.47
N PHE A 82 -2.33 6.74 -3.18
CA PHE A 82 -3.61 6.34 -3.76
C PHE A 82 -4.78 7.19 -3.26
N LEU A 83 -4.75 7.59 -1.98
CA LEU A 83 -5.70 8.55 -1.39
C LEU A 83 -5.61 9.93 -2.06
N GLU A 84 -4.38 10.45 -2.21
CA GLU A 84 -4.10 11.73 -2.87
C GLU A 84 -4.57 11.73 -4.33
N LEU A 85 -4.20 10.69 -5.07
CA LEU A 85 -4.54 10.52 -6.49
C LEU A 85 -6.06 10.49 -6.72
N ASN A 86 -6.82 10.05 -5.73
CA ASN A 86 -8.28 9.97 -5.75
C ASN A 86 -8.98 11.06 -4.93
N LYS A 87 -8.24 12.13 -4.57
CA LYS A 87 -8.76 13.33 -3.89
C LYS A 87 -9.50 13.02 -2.58
N GLN A 88 -9.03 12.01 -1.84
CA GLN A 88 -9.56 11.67 -0.51
C GLN A 88 -8.92 12.58 0.53
N GLU A 89 -9.31 13.84 0.55
CA GLU A 89 -8.70 14.87 1.39
C GLU A 89 -9.02 14.70 2.89
N GLY A 90 -8.10 15.15 3.76
CA GLY A 90 -8.30 15.18 5.22
C GLY A 90 -7.81 13.94 5.97
N TYR A 91 -7.51 12.85 5.28
CA TYR A 91 -7.15 11.57 5.91
C TYR A 91 -5.65 11.27 5.89
N PHE A 92 -4.84 11.96 5.08
CA PHE A 92 -3.45 11.54 4.81
C PHE A 92 -2.57 11.38 6.05
N VAL A 93 -2.59 12.39 6.94
CA VAL A 93 -1.78 12.36 8.17
C VAL A 93 -2.29 11.29 9.13
N HIS A 94 -3.61 11.21 9.32
CA HIS A 94 -4.19 10.22 10.21
C HIS A 94 -3.98 8.80 9.71
N PHE A 95 -4.07 8.60 8.39
CA PHE A 95 -3.76 7.35 7.71
C PHE A 95 -2.30 6.97 7.91
N ALA A 96 -1.36 7.87 7.57
CA ALA A 96 0.07 7.58 7.67
C ALA A 96 0.47 7.17 9.10
N VAL A 97 0.05 7.94 10.11
CA VAL A 97 0.37 7.68 11.51
C VAL A 97 -0.27 6.38 12.01
N THR A 98 -1.56 6.17 11.74
CA THR A 98 -2.25 4.94 12.17
C THR A 98 -1.61 3.71 11.52
N MET A 99 -1.21 3.83 10.26
CA MET A 99 -0.70 2.71 9.50
C MET A 99 0.71 2.26 9.88
N GLU A 100 1.50 3.07 10.59
CA GLU A 100 2.87 2.71 11.02
C GLU A 100 2.92 1.40 11.84
N ASP A 101 2.06 1.25 12.84
CA ASP A 101 1.95 0.03 13.64
C ASP A 101 1.20 -1.08 12.90
N VAL A 102 0.15 -0.71 12.15
CA VAL A 102 -0.73 -1.65 11.46
C VAL A 102 0.03 -2.47 10.43
N VAL A 103 0.92 -1.86 9.63
CA VAL A 103 1.70 -2.61 8.63
C VAL A 103 2.74 -3.55 9.26
N VAL A 104 3.22 -3.24 10.46
CA VAL A 104 4.12 -4.14 11.22
C VAL A 104 3.34 -5.36 11.69
N ARG A 105 2.21 -5.14 12.37
CA ARG A 105 1.31 -6.21 12.83
C ARG A 105 0.82 -7.06 11.67
N LEU A 106 0.50 -6.43 10.55
CA LEU A 106 0.10 -7.13 9.33
C LEU A 106 1.24 -8.02 8.83
N ALA A 107 2.47 -7.51 8.74
CA ALA A 107 3.63 -8.29 8.30
C ALA A 107 3.85 -9.53 9.20
N GLU A 108 3.66 -9.38 10.51
CA GLU A 108 3.80 -10.44 11.51
C GLU A 108 2.62 -11.42 11.55
N ASN A 109 1.58 -11.19 10.75
CA ASN A 109 0.31 -11.94 10.78
C ASN A 109 -0.45 -11.84 12.11
N SER A 110 -0.19 -10.80 12.92
CA SER A 110 -0.95 -10.54 14.13
C SER A 110 -2.27 -9.80 13.86
N ILE A 111 -2.47 -9.31 12.64
CA ILE A 111 -3.78 -8.92 12.09
C ILE A 111 -3.99 -9.52 10.70
N SER A 112 -5.25 -9.79 10.38
CA SER A 112 -5.73 -10.28 9.10
C SER A 112 -5.99 -9.15 8.08
N LYS A 113 -6.26 -9.52 6.83
CA LYS A 113 -6.68 -8.58 5.79
C LYS A 113 -8.03 -7.93 6.11
N ASP A 114 -8.93 -8.66 6.76
CA ASP A 114 -10.25 -8.15 7.14
C ASP A 114 -10.13 -7.15 8.30
N GLU A 115 -9.26 -7.40 9.27
CA GLU A 115 -8.95 -6.43 10.32
C GLU A 115 -8.27 -5.18 9.77
N LEU A 116 -7.34 -5.32 8.81
CA LEU A 116 -6.77 -4.18 8.08
C LEU A 116 -7.87 -3.35 7.41
N ARG A 117 -8.84 -4.00 6.77
CA ARG A 117 -9.96 -3.34 6.11
C ARG A 117 -10.77 -2.50 7.08
N GLU A 118 -11.13 -3.07 8.23
CA GLU A 118 -11.91 -2.33 9.24
C GLU A 118 -11.10 -1.16 9.82
N ILE A 119 -9.79 -1.32 10.04
CA ILE A 119 -8.94 -0.20 10.48
C ILE A 119 -8.93 0.94 9.43
N ILE A 120 -8.75 0.62 8.15
CA ILE A 120 -8.76 1.64 7.08
C ILE A 120 -10.14 2.29 6.98
N LYS A 121 -11.21 1.54 7.19
CA LYS A 121 -12.57 2.07 7.19
C LYS A 121 -12.78 3.12 8.28
N GLU A 122 -12.36 2.85 9.52
CA GLU A 122 -12.47 3.80 10.64
C GLU A 122 -11.63 5.08 10.42
N ILE A 123 -10.61 5.03 9.56
CA ILE A 123 -9.85 6.22 9.16
C ILE A 123 -10.65 7.07 8.16
N LEU A 124 -11.41 6.45 7.27
CA LEU A 124 -12.08 7.13 6.15
C LEU A 124 -13.51 7.59 6.46
N TYR A 125 -14.16 7.06 7.50
CA TYR A 125 -15.57 7.30 7.84
C TYR A 125 -15.74 7.65 9.31
#